data_AF-A0A810Q237-F1
#
_entry.id   AF-A0A810Q237-F1
#
_cell.length_a   1.000
_cell.length_b   1.000
_cell.length_c   1.000
_cell.angle_alpha   90.00
_cell.angle_beta   90.00
_cell.angle_gamma   90.00
#
_symmetry.space_group_name_H-M   'P 1'
#
loop_
_entity.id
_entity.type
_entity.pdbx_description
1 polymer ?
#
loop_
_entity_poly.entity_id
_entity_poly.type
_entity_poly.pdbx_seq_one_letter_code
_entity_poly.pdbx_strand_id
1 'polypeptide(L)'
;MRGGDIAGLLIRQARLQRDWSQEGLCRGICAPSYLSKIEQGKAAPSPEVTELLLHRLGLVWTPEPEGLAPCWKALLSGSPNFDSLYEQLVQPRREILAFSPLAADALLLDAFYADEMRPLPVEWEPFLSTRQLALQRGLQGRWEEAVRLEPLPLLAAHYGEFLYAEGEYTAAIEVLRDAYRSASDAGYPHLMLSCRLWMGNCYSDLGRMEEMLTHYSVAERLAEALRDTGSLSALRYNVASTQLELGQPEKALPYFASLPRPGFLDLHKLAICHEQLGHREQALTAVQQAEPMASGEMEQRMLALVRYRLEHPDYLHDDTYGTQLLDCFQRLRDTYPMGFTRFHLPWVLAWYKANRQYRQACRLLEEFPAK
;
A
#
# COMPACT_ATOMS: atom_id res chain seq x y z
N MET A 1 -19.29 -11.91 -15.86
CA MET A 1 -20.18 -11.13 -16.77
C MET A 1 -19.32 -10.31 -17.73
N ARG A 2 -19.68 -10.24 -19.03
CA ARG A 2 -19.06 -9.26 -19.94
C ARG A 2 -19.73 -7.92 -19.69
N GLY A 3 -18.96 -6.88 -19.38
CA GLY A 3 -19.47 -5.51 -19.25
C GLY A 3 -20.08 -5.02 -20.57
N GLY A 4 -20.84 -3.93 -20.51
CA GLY A 4 -21.29 -3.22 -21.71
C GLY A 4 -20.11 -2.74 -22.57
N ASP A 5 -20.36 -2.44 -23.84
CA ASP A 5 -19.32 -1.93 -24.74
C ASP A 5 -18.88 -0.51 -24.32
N ILE A 6 -17.59 -0.34 -24.03
CA ILE A 6 -17.02 0.92 -23.53
C ILE A 6 -17.24 2.08 -24.50
N ALA A 7 -17.37 1.81 -25.80
CA ALA A 7 -17.68 2.83 -26.79
C ALA A 7 -18.98 3.58 -26.43
N GLY A 8 -19.98 2.88 -25.88
CA GLY A 8 -21.24 3.50 -25.48
C GLY A 8 -21.09 4.52 -24.36
N LEU A 9 -20.21 4.24 -23.38
CA LEU A 9 -19.90 5.19 -22.31
C LEU A 9 -19.20 6.44 -22.87
N LEU A 10 -18.18 6.24 -23.71
CA LEU A 10 -17.38 7.32 -24.30
C LEU A 10 -18.24 8.23 -25.19
N ILE A 11 -19.12 7.63 -26.00
CA ILE A 11 -20.11 8.36 -26.80
C ILE A 11 -21.02 9.19 -25.90
N ARG A 12 -21.55 8.61 -24.81
CA ARG A 12 -22.41 9.33 -23.86
C ARG A 12 -21.70 10.53 -23.24
N GLN A 13 -20.48 10.33 -22.73
CA GLN A 13 -19.70 11.38 -22.09
C GLN A 13 -19.39 12.51 -23.06
N ALA A 14 -18.90 12.19 -24.25
CA ALA A 14 -18.56 13.18 -25.27
C ALA A 14 -19.79 13.93 -25.80
N ARG A 15 -20.94 13.26 -25.91
CA ARG A 15 -22.22 13.87 -26.26
C ARG A 15 -22.68 14.87 -25.20
N LEU A 16 -22.65 14.49 -23.93
CA LEU A 16 -23.06 15.35 -22.82
C LEU A 16 -22.13 16.56 -22.66
N GLN A 17 -20.81 16.38 -22.86
CA GLN A 17 -19.84 17.49 -22.84
C GLN A 17 -20.08 18.55 -23.93
N ARG A 18 -20.82 18.19 -25.00
CA ARG A 18 -21.14 19.08 -26.13
C ARG A 18 -22.60 19.56 -26.10
N ASP A 19 -23.35 19.25 -25.04
CA ASP A 19 -24.78 19.56 -24.90
C ASP A 19 -25.66 19.02 -26.04
N TRP A 20 -25.29 17.87 -26.61
CA TRP A 20 -26.03 17.25 -27.71
C TRP A 20 -27.15 16.32 -27.23
N SER A 21 -28.31 16.37 -27.89
CA SER A 21 -29.37 15.38 -27.68
C SER A 21 -29.03 14.06 -28.37
N GLN A 22 -29.61 12.95 -27.89
CA GLN A 22 -29.47 11.65 -28.55
C GLN A 22 -30.01 11.69 -29.99
N GLU A 23 -31.15 12.37 -30.20
CA GLU A 23 -31.74 12.57 -31.53
C GLU A 23 -30.81 13.34 -32.48
N GLY A 24 -30.13 14.37 -31.97
CA GLY A 24 -29.18 15.16 -32.74
C GLY A 24 -27.96 14.33 -33.16
N LEU A 25 -27.40 13.57 -32.22
CA LEU A 25 -26.23 12.73 -32.49
C LEU A 25 -26.54 11.57 -33.43
N CYS A 26 -27.65 10.85 -33.22
CA CYS A 26 -27.93 9.60 -33.96
C CYS A 26 -28.54 9.83 -35.36
N ARG A 27 -28.92 11.07 -35.72
CA ARG A 27 -29.62 11.40 -36.96
C ARG A 27 -28.89 10.85 -38.20
N GLY A 28 -29.56 9.99 -38.97
CA GLY A 28 -28.98 9.38 -40.16
C GLY A 28 -27.87 8.35 -39.90
N ILE A 29 -27.67 7.93 -38.65
CA ILE A 29 -26.77 6.83 -38.28
C ILE A 29 -27.59 5.68 -37.70
N CYS A 30 -28.42 5.93 -36.69
CA CYS A 30 -29.22 4.91 -36.02
C CYS A 30 -30.45 5.49 -35.30
N ALA A 31 -31.32 4.62 -34.75
CA ALA A 31 -32.50 5.06 -34.01
C ALA A 31 -32.13 5.63 -32.61
N PRO A 32 -32.82 6.67 -32.10
CA PRO A 32 -32.54 7.24 -30.77
C PRO A 32 -32.65 6.19 -29.64
N SER A 33 -33.61 5.27 -29.75
CA SER A 33 -33.78 4.16 -28.80
C SER A 33 -32.62 3.17 -28.81
N TYR A 34 -31.93 3.02 -29.95
CA TYR A 34 -30.73 2.19 -30.06
C TYR A 34 -29.53 2.89 -29.44
N LEU A 35 -29.31 4.18 -29.76
CA LEU A 35 -28.27 4.99 -29.12
C LEU A 35 -28.43 5.01 -27.59
N SER A 36 -29.65 5.17 -27.08
CA SER A 36 -29.92 5.15 -25.64
C SER A 36 -29.55 3.80 -24.99
N LYS A 37 -29.78 2.67 -25.66
CA LYS A 37 -29.35 1.35 -25.17
C LYS A 37 -27.83 1.19 -25.20
N ILE A 38 -27.16 1.70 -26.24
CA ILE A 38 -25.69 1.71 -26.35
C ILE A 38 -25.09 2.51 -25.18
N GLU A 39 -25.57 3.73 -24.96
CA GLU A 39 -25.08 4.62 -23.88
C GLU A 39 -25.36 4.10 -22.45
N GLN A 40 -26.24 3.10 -22.31
CA GLN A 40 -26.53 2.41 -21.05
C GLN A 40 -25.77 1.09 -20.91
N GLY A 41 -24.95 0.70 -21.91
CA GLY A 41 -24.27 -0.59 -21.93
C GLY A 41 -25.20 -1.79 -22.18
N LYS A 42 -26.44 -1.54 -22.61
CA LYS A 42 -27.46 -2.58 -22.84
C LYS A 42 -27.47 -3.12 -24.27
N ALA A 43 -26.74 -2.48 -25.19
CA ALA A 43 -26.57 -2.92 -26.57
C ALA A 43 -25.14 -2.62 -27.04
N ALA A 44 -24.55 -3.52 -27.82
CA ALA A 44 -23.26 -3.30 -28.45
C ALA A 44 -23.49 -2.66 -29.84
N PRO A 45 -22.89 -1.50 -30.14
CA PRO A 45 -22.92 -0.91 -31.47
C PRO A 45 -22.11 -1.74 -32.47
N SER A 46 -22.44 -1.65 -33.77
CA SER A 46 -21.55 -2.19 -34.81
C SER A 46 -20.33 -1.27 -34.98
N PRO A 47 -19.19 -1.76 -35.51
CA PRO A 47 -18.01 -0.93 -35.75
C PRO A 47 -18.32 0.35 -36.55
N GLU A 48 -19.16 0.24 -37.57
CA GLU A 48 -19.55 1.36 -38.43
C GLU A 48 -20.38 2.40 -37.66
N VAL A 49 -21.32 1.94 -36.81
CA VAL A 49 -22.13 2.86 -35.98
C VAL A 49 -21.25 3.57 -34.97
N THR A 50 -20.31 2.86 -34.33
CA THR A 50 -19.35 3.44 -33.38
C THR A 50 -18.51 4.53 -34.03
N GLU A 51 -17.91 4.23 -35.19
CA GLU A 51 -17.05 5.15 -35.92
C GLU A 51 -17.82 6.39 -36.37
N LEU A 52 -19.03 6.22 -36.94
CA LEU A 52 -19.85 7.35 -37.38
C LEU A 52 -20.28 8.27 -36.23
N LEU A 53 -20.63 7.72 -35.06
CA LEU A 53 -21.03 8.50 -33.89
C LEU A 53 -19.84 9.26 -33.31
N LEU A 54 -18.69 8.60 -33.13
CA LEU A 54 -17.49 9.22 -32.58
C LEU A 54 -16.88 10.25 -33.53
N HIS A 55 -16.84 9.97 -34.84
CA HIS A 55 -16.42 10.93 -35.85
C HIS A 55 -17.29 12.19 -35.81
N ARG A 56 -18.62 12.04 -35.64
CA ARG A 56 -19.52 13.20 -35.52
C ARG A 56 -19.27 14.01 -34.25
N LEU A 57 -18.80 13.38 -33.19
CA LEU A 57 -18.36 14.05 -31.96
C LEU A 57 -16.96 14.67 -32.09
N GLY A 58 -16.29 14.52 -33.24
CA GLY A 58 -14.93 15.00 -33.46
C GLY A 58 -13.87 14.18 -32.74
N LEU A 59 -14.15 12.90 -32.50
CA LEU A 59 -13.25 11.96 -31.83
C LEU A 59 -12.73 10.92 -32.83
N VAL A 60 -11.44 10.63 -32.74
CA VAL A 60 -10.80 9.59 -33.56
C VAL A 60 -10.85 8.28 -32.78
N TRP A 61 -11.64 7.33 -33.28
CA TRP A 61 -11.78 6.00 -32.69
C TRP A 61 -10.68 5.07 -33.19
N THR A 62 -10.00 4.38 -32.28
CA THR A 62 -9.04 3.32 -32.61
C THR A 62 -9.67 1.97 -32.29
N PRO A 63 -10.21 1.22 -33.27
CA PRO A 63 -10.97 0.00 -33.01
C PRO A 63 -10.08 -1.18 -32.58
N GLU A 64 -8.85 -1.23 -33.07
CA GLU A 64 -7.89 -2.32 -32.80
C GLU A 64 -6.55 -1.73 -32.35
N PRO A 65 -6.48 -1.15 -31.14
CA PRO A 65 -5.21 -0.72 -30.57
C PRO A 65 -4.32 -1.94 -30.28
N GLU A 66 -3.00 -1.73 -30.26
CA GLU A 66 -2.08 -2.77 -29.80
C GLU A 66 -2.42 -3.17 -28.35
N GLY A 67 -2.45 -4.49 -28.10
CA GLY A 67 -2.89 -5.03 -26.82
C GLY A 67 -1.96 -4.71 -25.65
N LEU A 68 -2.53 -4.63 -24.46
CA LEU A 68 -1.82 -4.38 -23.20
C LEU A 68 -1.51 -5.66 -22.41
N ALA A 69 -1.54 -6.82 -23.08
CA ALA A 69 -1.36 -8.13 -22.43
C ALA A 69 -0.04 -8.27 -21.65
N PRO A 70 1.13 -7.78 -22.15
CA PRO A 70 2.36 -7.81 -21.37
C PRO A 70 2.28 -7.01 -20.07
N CYS A 71 1.70 -5.80 -20.14
CA CYS A 71 1.52 -4.93 -18.98
C CYS A 71 0.58 -5.55 -17.95
N TRP A 72 -0.56 -6.11 -18.40
CA TRP A 72 -1.47 -6.87 -17.53
C TRP A 72 -0.80 -8.07 -16.87
N LYS A 73 -0.01 -8.84 -17.62
CA LYS A 73 0.71 -9.99 -17.06
C LYS A 73 1.70 -9.55 -15.99
N ALA A 74 2.43 -8.45 -16.21
CA ALA A 74 3.36 -7.91 -15.23
C ALA A 74 2.64 -7.48 -13.95
N LEU A 75 1.58 -6.67 -14.06
CA LEU A 75 0.78 -6.23 -12.91
C LEU A 75 0.23 -7.42 -12.12
N LEU A 76 -0.49 -8.32 -12.78
CA LEU A 76 -1.17 -9.45 -12.13
C LEU A 76 -0.21 -10.46 -11.49
N SER A 77 1.05 -10.50 -11.91
CA SER A 77 2.09 -11.35 -11.32
C SER A 77 2.93 -10.65 -10.24
N GLY A 78 2.67 -9.35 -9.98
CA GLY A 78 3.48 -8.52 -9.09
C GLY A 78 4.90 -8.30 -9.62
N SER A 79 5.12 -8.38 -10.93
CA SER A 79 6.45 -8.25 -11.52
C SER A 79 6.96 -6.81 -11.42
N PRO A 80 8.24 -6.58 -11.06
CA PRO A 80 8.84 -5.24 -11.03
C PRO A 80 8.96 -4.60 -12.41
N ASN A 81 8.74 -5.37 -13.49
CA ASN A 81 8.76 -4.84 -14.86
C ASN A 81 7.47 -4.10 -15.23
N PHE A 82 6.47 -4.07 -14.34
CA PHE A 82 5.20 -3.41 -14.62
C PHE A 82 5.39 -1.94 -15.02
N ASP A 83 6.17 -1.18 -14.25
CA ASP A 83 6.40 0.25 -14.50
C ASP A 83 7.04 0.49 -15.86
N SER A 84 8.12 -0.24 -16.18
CA SER A 84 8.79 -0.13 -17.48
C SER A 84 7.86 -0.50 -18.63
N LEU A 85 7.02 -1.53 -18.47
CA LEU A 85 6.03 -1.91 -19.48
C LEU A 85 4.90 -0.89 -19.60
N TYR A 86 4.49 -0.27 -18.50
CA TYR A 86 3.50 0.81 -18.48
C TYR A 86 4.03 2.03 -19.24
N GLU A 87 5.25 2.46 -18.93
CA GLU A 87 5.93 3.59 -19.58
C GLU A 87 6.16 3.34 -21.07
N GLN A 88 6.38 2.09 -21.48
CA GLN A 88 6.53 1.73 -22.89
C GLN A 88 5.19 1.61 -23.64
N LEU A 89 4.17 1.01 -23.01
CA LEU A 89 2.95 0.56 -23.70
C LEU A 89 1.72 1.40 -23.40
N VAL A 90 1.62 2.07 -22.26
CA VAL A 90 0.41 2.81 -21.88
C VAL A 90 0.67 4.30 -21.97
N GLN A 91 1.70 4.79 -21.28
CA GLN A 91 2.00 6.21 -21.13
C GLN A 91 2.09 6.99 -22.47
N PRO A 92 2.84 6.55 -23.50
CA PRO A 92 2.94 7.29 -24.76
C PRO A 92 1.66 7.21 -25.61
N ARG A 93 0.71 6.33 -25.27
CA ARG A 93 -0.49 6.05 -26.06
C ARG A 93 -1.77 6.42 -25.33
N ARG A 94 -1.70 7.15 -24.20
CA ARG A 94 -2.88 7.49 -23.39
C ARG A 94 -4.00 8.13 -24.19
N GLU A 95 -3.67 9.06 -25.10
CA GLU A 95 -4.67 9.73 -25.95
C GLU A 95 -5.36 8.77 -26.91
N ILE A 96 -4.60 7.85 -27.52
CA ILE A 96 -5.13 6.82 -28.43
C ILE A 96 -5.99 5.82 -27.66
N LEU A 97 -5.50 5.36 -26.50
CA LEU A 97 -6.16 4.37 -25.67
C LEU A 97 -7.48 4.91 -25.07
N ALA A 98 -7.53 6.20 -24.73
CA ALA A 98 -8.72 6.86 -24.19
C ALA A 98 -9.94 6.77 -25.12
N PHE A 99 -9.71 6.68 -26.44
CA PHE A 99 -10.74 6.51 -27.46
C PHE A 99 -10.56 5.18 -28.21
N SER A 100 -10.50 4.10 -27.43
CA SER A 100 -10.39 2.73 -27.93
C SER A 100 -11.16 1.75 -27.02
N PRO A 101 -11.34 0.47 -27.44
CA PRO A 101 -11.87 -0.57 -26.55
C PRO A 101 -11.07 -0.79 -25.26
N LEU A 102 -9.80 -0.34 -25.22
CA LEU A 102 -8.89 -0.49 -24.08
C LEU A 102 -8.88 0.70 -23.13
N ALA A 103 -9.82 1.65 -23.26
CA ALA A 103 -9.87 2.85 -22.42
C ALA A 103 -9.93 2.52 -20.92
N ALA A 104 -10.78 1.57 -20.53
CA ALA A 104 -10.88 1.12 -19.15
C ALA A 104 -9.60 0.43 -18.68
N ASP A 105 -8.95 -0.37 -19.54
CA ASP A 105 -7.69 -1.03 -19.21
C ASP A 105 -6.59 0.00 -18.94
N ALA A 106 -6.45 1.01 -19.80
CA ALA A 106 -5.45 2.06 -19.64
C ALA A 106 -5.63 2.83 -18.33
N LEU A 107 -6.87 3.19 -17.98
CA LEU A 107 -7.16 3.92 -16.72
C LEU A 107 -6.91 3.06 -15.48
N LEU A 108 -7.25 1.77 -15.53
CA LEU A 108 -6.96 0.86 -14.42
C LEU A 108 -5.45 0.67 -14.25
N LEU A 109 -4.71 0.43 -15.33
CA LEU A 109 -3.25 0.31 -15.27
C LEU A 109 -2.60 1.60 -14.74
N ASP A 110 -3.11 2.77 -15.15
CA ASP A 110 -2.66 4.08 -14.67
C ASP A 110 -2.86 4.24 -13.14
N ALA A 111 -3.99 3.77 -12.62
CA ALA A 111 -4.28 3.83 -11.18
C ALA A 111 -3.30 3.01 -10.33
N PHE A 112 -2.82 1.88 -10.85
CA PHE A 112 -1.79 1.05 -10.20
C PHE A 112 -0.37 1.57 -10.43
N TYR A 113 -0.09 2.26 -11.55
CA TYR A 113 1.22 2.85 -11.83
C TYR A 113 1.47 4.13 -11.02
N ALA A 114 0.47 5.00 -10.91
CA ALA A 114 0.60 6.25 -10.17
C ALA A 114 0.68 6.04 -8.64
N ASP A 115 0.35 4.84 -8.16
CA ASP A 115 0.21 4.47 -6.74
C ASP A 115 -0.77 5.36 -5.94
N GLU A 116 -1.56 6.19 -6.64
CA GLU A 116 -2.63 6.99 -6.04
C GLU A 116 -3.85 6.13 -5.68
N MET A 117 -3.92 4.91 -6.21
CA MET A 117 -5.03 3.96 -6.05
C MET A 117 -6.41 4.57 -6.30
N ARG A 118 -6.47 5.56 -7.20
CA ARG A 118 -7.67 6.35 -7.45
C ARG A 118 -8.70 5.53 -8.24
N PRO A 119 -9.91 5.32 -7.71
CA PRO A 119 -10.94 4.57 -8.43
C PRO A 119 -11.47 5.35 -9.63
N LEU A 120 -11.91 4.62 -10.64
CA LEU A 120 -12.61 5.19 -11.79
C LEU A 120 -13.98 5.73 -11.34
N PRO A 121 -14.57 6.69 -12.07
CA PRO A 121 -15.93 7.15 -11.81
C PRO A 121 -16.95 6.00 -11.89
N VAL A 122 -17.96 6.02 -11.01
CA VAL A 122 -18.94 4.93 -10.85
C VAL A 122 -19.68 4.62 -12.15
N GLU A 123 -19.85 5.59 -13.04
CA GLU A 123 -20.52 5.38 -14.33
C GLU A 123 -19.79 4.44 -15.29
N TRP A 124 -18.51 4.11 -15.01
CA TRP A 124 -17.74 3.12 -15.77
C TRP A 124 -18.13 1.68 -15.40
N GLU A 125 -18.58 1.43 -14.17
CA GLU A 125 -18.80 0.08 -13.64
C GLU A 125 -19.68 -0.84 -14.52
N PRO A 126 -20.79 -0.37 -15.13
CA PRO A 126 -21.61 -1.21 -16.01
C PRO A 126 -20.89 -1.70 -17.27
N PHE A 127 -19.78 -1.06 -17.64
CA PHE A 127 -18.98 -1.33 -18.83
C PHE A 127 -17.71 -2.16 -18.53
N LEU A 128 -17.39 -2.36 -17.26
CA LEU A 128 -16.22 -3.12 -16.86
C LEU A 128 -16.45 -4.63 -16.98
N SER A 129 -15.45 -5.34 -17.49
CA SER A 129 -15.38 -6.80 -17.35
C SER A 129 -15.29 -7.22 -15.88
N THR A 130 -15.50 -8.51 -15.57
CA THR A 130 -15.41 -9.01 -14.19
C THR A 130 -14.06 -8.72 -13.54
N ARG A 131 -12.95 -8.96 -14.26
CA ARG A 131 -11.60 -8.63 -13.80
C ARG A 131 -11.41 -7.13 -13.55
N GLN A 132 -11.86 -6.29 -14.49
CA GLN A 132 -11.75 -4.83 -14.37
C GLN A 132 -12.59 -4.28 -13.21
N LEU A 133 -13.79 -4.83 -13.01
CA LEU A 133 -14.65 -4.48 -11.89
C LEU A 133 -14.03 -4.91 -10.55
N ALA A 134 -13.40 -6.09 -10.49
CA ALA A 134 -12.69 -6.54 -9.29
C ALA A 134 -11.54 -5.60 -8.93
N LEU A 135 -10.72 -5.19 -9.91
CA LEU A 135 -9.66 -4.18 -9.70
C LEU A 135 -10.26 -2.85 -9.22
N GLN A 136 -11.33 -2.39 -9.86
CA GLN A 136 -12.06 -1.20 -9.44
C GLN A 136 -12.58 -1.28 -8.01
N ARG A 137 -13.05 -2.45 -7.55
CA ARG A 137 -13.46 -2.66 -6.15
C ARG A 137 -12.26 -2.55 -5.20
N GLY A 138 -11.09 -3.04 -5.60
CA GLY A 138 -9.84 -2.82 -4.87
C GLY A 138 -9.52 -1.34 -4.71
N LEU A 139 -9.54 -0.58 -5.81
CA LEU A 139 -9.32 0.89 -5.80
C LEU A 139 -10.34 1.66 -4.94
N GLN A 140 -11.52 1.09 -4.70
CA GLN A 140 -12.55 1.66 -3.82
C GLN A 140 -12.40 1.23 -2.34
N GLY A 141 -11.35 0.48 -1.98
CA GLY A 141 -11.18 -0.10 -0.65
C GLY A 141 -12.12 -1.28 -0.35
N ARG A 142 -12.90 -1.75 -1.34
CA ARG A 142 -13.86 -2.86 -1.22
C ARG A 142 -13.18 -4.19 -1.53
N TRP A 143 -12.07 -4.46 -0.84
CA TRP A 143 -11.17 -5.57 -1.11
C TRP A 143 -11.81 -6.95 -0.99
N GLU A 144 -12.64 -7.17 0.02
CA GLU A 144 -13.34 -8.45 0.20
C GLU A 144 -14.27 -8.75 -1.00
N GLU A 145 -14.94 -7.72 -1.53
CA GLU A 145 -15.75 -7.86 -2.74
C GLU A 145 -14.89 -8.07 -3.99
N ALA A 146 -13.76 -7.37 -4.11
CA ALA A 146 -12.82 -7.54 -5.21
C ALA A 146 -12.39 -9.02 -5.35
N VAL A 147 -11.95 -9.62 -4.24
CA VAL A 147 -11.50 -11.03 -4.20
C VAL A 147 -12.65 -12.00 -4.47
N ARG A 148 -13.86 -11.72 -3.98
CA ARG A 148 -15.05 -12.55 -4.29
C ARG A 148 -15.44 -12.49 -5.76
N LEU A 149 -15.31 -11.33 -6.40
CA LEU A 149 -15.62 -11.14 -7.82
C LEU A 149 -14.60 -11.85 -8.72
N GLU A 150 -13.32 -11.70 -8.40
CA GLU A 150 -12.22 -12.31 -9.13
C GLU A 150 -11.08 -12.66 -8.14
N PRO A 151 -10.83 -13.95 -7.86
CA PRO A 151 -9.88 -14.38 -6.82
C PRO A 151 -8.42 -14.31 -7.30
N LEU A 152 -7.97 -13.13 -7.73
CA LEU A 152 -6.61 -12.89 -8.19
C LEU A 152 -5.63 -12.86 -7.00
N PRO A 153 -4.45 -13.50 -7.12
CA PRO A 153 -3.42 -13.41 -6.09
C PRO A 153 -3.05 -11.96 -5.74
N LEU A 154 -2.99 -11.07 -6.74
CA LEU A 154 -2.73 -9.64 -6.56
C LEU A 154 -3.75 -8.97 -5.63
N LEU A 155 -5.05 -9.18 -5.88
CA LEU A 155 -6.12 -8.56 -5.10
C LEU A 155 -6.15 -9.10 -3.67
N ALA A 156 -5.91 -10.40 -3.49
CA ALA A 156 -5.83 -11.00 -2.16
C ALA A 156 -4.59 -10.50 -1.38
N ALA A 157 -3.45 -10.32 -2.04
CA ALA A 157 -2.25 -9.75 -1.41
C ALA A 157 -2.50 -8.31 -0.92
N HIS A 158 -3.08 -7.44 -1.77
CA HIS A 158 -3.44 -6.08 -1.37
C HIS A 158 -4.53 -6.04 -0.30
N TYR A 159 -5.46 -6.99 -0.29
CA TYR A 159 -6.43 -7.08 0.80
C TYR A 159 -5.74 -7.37 2.13
N GLY A 160 -4.78 -8.29 2.13
CA GLY A 160 -3.97 -8.60 3.32
C GLY A 160 -3.14 -7.41 3.81
N GLU A 161 -2.54 -6.66 2.90
CA GLU A 161 -1.84 -5.40 3.18
C GLU A 161 -2.78 -4.35 3.78
N PHE A 162 -3.98 -4.18 3.22
CA PHE A 162 -4.99 -3.28 3.74
C PHE A 162 -5.40 -3.66 5.17
N LEU A 163 -5.67 -4.94 5.44
CA LEU A 163 -6.00 -5.41 6.79
C LEU A 163 -4.84 -5.19 7.78
N TYR A 164 -3.59 -5.35 7.33
CA TYR A 164 -2.43 -5.02 8.13
C TYR A 164 -2.40 -3.53 8.51
N ALA A 165 -2.68 -2.64 7.54
CA ALA A 165 -2.73 -1.19 7.78
C ALA A 165 -3.82 -0.80 8.79
N GLU A 166 -4.97 -1.49 8.78
CA GLU A 166 -6.05 -1.32 9.75
C GLU A 166 -5.74 -1.94 11.14
N GLY A 167 -4.61 -2.64 11.29
CA GLY A 167 -4.22 -3.32 12.54
C GLY A 167 -4.91 -4.69 12.75
N GLU A 168 -5.65 -5.17 11.76
CA GLU A 168 -6.35 -6.46 11.77
C GLU A 168 -5.41 -7.63 11.43
N TYR A 169 -4.32 -7.75 12.19
CA TYR A 169 -3.20 -8.66 11.87
C TYR A 169 -3.61 -10.13 11.71
N THR A 170 -4.54 -10.63 12.52
CA THR A 170 -5.00 -12.01 12.42
C THR A 170 -5.76 -12.27 11.12
N ALA A 171 -6.64 -11.36 10.72
CA ALA A 171 -7.36 -11.47 9.45
C ALA A 171 -6.41 -11.29 8.27
N ALA A 172 -5.45 -10.36 8.37
CA ALA A 172 -4.40 -10.17 7.37
C ALA A 172 -3.61 -11.47 7.13
N ILE A 173 -3.16 -12.14 8.19
CA ILE A 173 -2.41 -13.40 8.09
C ILE A 173 -3.21 -14.51 7.38
N GLU A 174 -4.52 -14.60 7.62
CA GLU A 174 -5.39 -15.58 6.97
C GLU A 174 -5.50 -15.31 5.47
N VAL A 175 -5.83 -14.07 5.10
CA VAL A 175 -5.95 -13.65 3.69
C VAL A 175 -4.61 -13.81 2.95
N LEU A 176 -3.50 -13.39 3.55
CA LEU A 176 -2.16 -13.48 2.96
C LEU A 176 -1.70 -14.93 2.78
N ARG A 177 -2.14 -15.85 3.64
CA ARG A 177 -1.83 -17.28 3.51
C ARG A 177 -2.50 -17.87 2.29
N ASP A 178 -3.76 -17.51 2.04
CA ASP A 178 -4.49 -17.99 0.86
C ASP A 178 -4.00 -17.29 -0.42
N ALA A 179 -3.67 -16.00 -0.34
CA ALA A 179 -2.99 -15.28 -1.42
C ALA A 179 -1.65 -15.94 -1.79
N TYR A 180 -0.83 -16.31 -0.81
CA TYR A 180 0.44 -17.01 -1.03
C TYR A 180 0.25 -18.34 -1.75
N ARG A 181 -0.76 -19.13 -1.36
CA ARG A 181 -1.08 -20.41 -2.01
C ARG A 181 -1.50 -20.18 -3.47
N SER A 182 -2.42 -19.25 -3.70
CA SER A 182 -2.88 -18.90 -5.05
C SER A 182 -1.74 -18.38 -5.94
N ALA A 183 -0.86 -17.52 -5.39
CA ALA A 183 0.33 -17.04 -6.08
C ALA A 183 1.33 -18.16 -6.39
N SER A 184 1.49 -19.13 -5.48
CA SER A 184 2.34 -20.30 -5.69
C SER A 184 1.81 -21.18 -6.82
N ASP A 185 0.50 -21.46 -6.83
CA ASP A 185 -0.14 -22.27 -7.88
C ASP A 185 -0.04 -21.59 -9.26
N ALA A 186 -0.10 -20.26 -9.29
CA ALA A 186 0.05 -19.46 -10.51
C ALA A 186 1.51 -19.21 -10.93
N GLY A 187 2.49 -19.55 -10.09
CA GLY A 187 3.91 -19.30 -10.33
C GLY A 187 4.31 -17.82 -10.29
N TYR A 188 3.76 -17.05 -9.36
CA TYR A 188 4.01 -15.61 -9.18
C TYR A 188 4.93 -15.35 -7.97
N PRO A 189 6.26 -15.49 -8.12
CA PRO A 189 7.20 -15.46 -7.01
C PRO A 189 7.28 -14.10 -6.31
N HIS A 190 7.03 -12.99 -7.01
CA HIS A 190 7.00 -11.66 -6.39
C HIS A 190 5.81 -11.50 -5.45
N LEU A 191 4.62 -12.00 -5.83
CA LEU A 191 3.46 -12.02 -4.94
C LEU A 191 3.65 -13.00 -3.77
N MET A 192 4.30 -14.15 -4.00
CA MET A 192 4.69 -15.07 -2.92
C MET A 192 5.61 -14.38 -1.90
N LEU A 193 6.60 -13.61 -2.39
CA LEU A 193 7.50 -12.82 -1.54
C LEU A 193 6.72 -11.78 -0.75
N SER A 194 5.91 -10.95 -1.43
CA SER A 194 5.06 -9.92 -0.80
C SER A 194 4.19 -10.50 0.32
N CYS A 195 3.50 -11.62 0.08
CA CYS A 195 2.68 -12.26 1.10
C CYS A 195 3.49 -12.70 2.33
N ARG A 196 4.72 -13.21 2.13
CA ARG A 196 5.60 -13.63 3.23
C ARG A 196 6.14 -12.46 4.03
N LEU A 197 6.48 -11.36 3.37
CA LEU A 197 6.87 -10.11 4.02
C LEU A 197 5.74 -9.60 4.91
N TRP A 198 4.53 -9.47 4.36
CA TRP A 198 3.38 -8.96 5.13
C TRP A 198 2.98 -9.86 6.31
N MET A 199 2.98 -11.19 6.14
CA MET A 199 2.73 -12.09 7.27
C MET A 199 3.82 -11.96 8.35
N GLY A 200 5.08 -11.82 7.95
CA GLY A 200 6.16 -11.59 8.90
C GLY A 200 6.01 -10.25 9.62
N ASN A 201 5.63 -9.17 8.93
CA ASN A 201 5.32 -7.88 9.55
C ASN A 201 4.16 -8.00 10.56
N CYS A 202 3.09 -8.74 10.23
CA CYS A 202 2.01 -9.01 11.17
C CYS A 202 2.52 -9.68 12.46
N TYR A 203 3.39 -10.69 12.34
CA TYR A 203 3.97 -11.35 13.51
C TYR A 203 4.97 -10.47 14.27
N SER A 204 5.73 -9.61 13.57
CA SER A 204 6.57 -8.59 14.20
C SER A 204 5.74 -7.68 15.10
N ASP A 205 4.69 -7.08 14.56
CA ASP A 205 3.82 -6.17 15.30
C ASP A 205 3.12 -6.89 16.46
N LEU A 206 2.76 -8.16 16.29
CA LEU A 206 2.22 -8.99 17.37
C LEU A 206 3.25 -9.39 18.45
N GLY A 207 4.53 -9.02 18.31
CA GLY A 207 5.61 -9.40 19.24
C GLY A 207 6.02 -10.87 19.15
N ARG A 208 5.63 -11.55 18.06
CA ARG A 208 5.72 -12.99 17.84
C ARG A 208 6.97 -13.35 17.03
N MET A 209 8.13 -13.23 17.69
CA MET A 209 9.45 -13.33 17.06
C MET A 209 9.68 -14.65 16.31
N GLU A 210 9.32 -15.79 16.88
CA GLU A 210 9.58 -17.11 16.28
C GLU A 210 8.76 -17.32 14.99
N GLU A 211 7.48 -16.93 15.00
CA GLU A 211 6.65 -16.99 13.80
C GLU A 211 7.12 -15.98 12.75
N MET A 212 7.47 -14.76 13.16
CA MET A 212 8.04 -13.76 12.25
C MET A 212 9.26 -14.32 11.51
N LEU A 213 10.25 -14.88 12.24
CA LEU A 213 11.44 -15.47 11.65
C LEU A 213 11.12 -16.65 10.72
N THR A 214 10.10 -17.44 11.04
CA THR A 214 9.64 -18.53 10.16
C THR A 214 9.19 -17.98 8.80
N HIS A 215 8.38 -16.92 8.80
CA HIS A 215 7.91 -16.29 7.57
C HIS A 215 9.03 -15.56 6.81
N TYR A 216 9.88 -14.82 7.53
CA TYR A 216 11.01 -14.10 6.96
C TYR A 216 12.07 -15.03 6.38
N SER A 217 12.32 -16.21 6.93
CA SER A 217 13.25 -17.18 6.34
C SER A 217 12.83 -17.63 4.94
N VAL A 218 11.52 -17.71 4.68
CA VAL A 218 10.98 -18.02 3.36
C VAL A 218 11.09 -16.79 2.45
N ALA A 219 10.76 -15.60 2.96
CA ALA A 219 10.89 -14.35 2.22
C ALA A 219 12.35 -14.08 1.81
N GLU A 220 13.33 -14.33 2.68
CA GLU A 220 14.75 -14.15 2.39
C GLU A 220 15.20 -15.02 1.22
N ARG A 221 14.88 -16.33 1.24
CA ARG A 221 15.20 -17.24 0.13
C ARG A 221 14.54 -16.82 -1.19
N LEU A 222 13.30 -16.33 -1.14
CA LEU A 222 12.61 -15.80 -2.32
C LEU A 222 13.28 -14.52 -2.83
N ALA A 223 13.61 -13.58 -1.95
CA ALA A 223 14.26 -12.34 -2.29
C ALA A 223 15.68 -12.58 -2.87
N GLU A 224 16.44 -13.52 -2.31
CA GLU A 224 17.74 -13.94 -2.87
C GLU A 224 17.58 -14.52 -4.29
N ALA A 225 16.62 -15.42 -4.49
CA ALA A 225 16.35 -16.01 -5.81
C ALA A 225 15.91 -14.96 -6.84
N LEU A 226 15.16 -13.95 -6.40
CA LEU A 226 14.70 -12.82 -7.21
C LEU A 226 15.74 -11.70 -7.35
N ARG A 227 16.86 -11.78 -6.62
CA ARG A 227 17.88 -10.72 -6.50
C ARG A 227 17.30 -9.38 -6.01
N ASP A 228 16.28 -9.45 -5.17
CA ASP A 228 15.62 -8.30 -4.56
C ASP A 228 16.38 -7.86 -3.30
N THR A 229 17.38 -6.99 -3.49
CA THR A 229 18.19 -6.45 -2.40
C THR A 229 17.41 -5.49 -1.49
N GLY A 230 16.34 -4.87 -2.00
CA GLY A 230 15.47 -3.99 -1.23
C GLY A 230 14.72 -4.76 -0.16
N SER A 231 14.05 -5.85 -0.55
CA SER A 231 13.36 -6.75 0.38
C SER A 231 14.31 -7.38 1.40
N LEU A 232 15.54 -7.76 0.99
CA LEU A 232 16.55 -8.29 1.90
C LEU A 232 16.97 -7.27 2.97
N SER A 233 17.14 -6.01 2.59
CA SER A 233 17.44 -4.93 3.53
C SER A 233 16.29 -4.70 4.51
N ALA A 234 15.05 -4.64 4.00
CA ALA A 234 13.85 -4.45 4.80
C ALA A 234 13.66 -5.58 5.84
N LEU A 235 13.89 -6.84 5.43
CA LEU A 235 13.84 -7.99 6.33
C LEU A 235 14.81 -7.87 7.49
N ARG A 236 16.07 -7.52 7.22
CA ARG A 236 17.12 -7.38 8.25
C ARG A 236 16.81 -6.23 9.20
N TYR A 237 16.34 -5.10 8.65
CA TYR A 237 15.88 -3.96 9.44
C TYR A 237 14.72 -4.34 10.37
N ASN A 238 13.72 -5.03 9.86
CA ASN A 238 12.55 -5.44 10.65
C ASN A 238 12.97 -6.40 11.76
N VAL A 239 13.79 -7.41 11.48
CA VAL A 239 14.33 -8.32 12.52
C VAL A 239 15.03 -7.54 13.64
N ALA A 240 15.89 -6.58 13.30
CA ALA A 240 16.59 -5.77 14.29
C ALA A 240 15.64 -4.82 15.05
N SER A 241 14.61 -4.28 14.38
CA SER A 241 13.55 -3.49 15.03
C SER A 241 12.80 -4.30 16.07
N THR A 242 12.30 -5.47 15.69
CA THR A 242 11.51 -6.33 16.57
C THR A 242 12.33 -6.77 17.78
N GLN A 243 13.62 -7.07 17.59
CA GLN A 243 14.52 -7.36 18.71
C GLN A 243 14.60 -6.19 19.70
N LEU A 244 14.73 -4.97 19.20
CA LEU A 244 14.76 -3.77 20.03
C LEU A 244 13.43 -3.52 20.76
N GLU A 245 12.30 -3.72 20.07
CA GLU A 245 10.95 -3.63 20.64
C GLU A 245 10.71 -4.65 21.77
N LEU A 246 11.27 -5.84 21.62
CA LEU A 246 11.22 -6.91 22.62
C LEU A 246 12.27 -6.74 23.73
N GLY A 247 12.97 -5.60 23.79
CA GLY A 247 13.96 -5.29 24.82
C GLY A 247 15.25 -6.12 24.71
N GLN A 248 15.65 -6.50 23.50
CA GLN A 248 16.90 -7.23 23.20
C GLN A 248 17.89 -6.36 22.40
N PRO A 249 18.31 -5.20 22.93
CA PRO A 249 19.17 -4.25 22.21
C PRO A 249 20.53 -4.84 21.83
N GLU A 250 21.04 -5.82 22.58
CA GLU A 250 22.29 -6.53 22.29
C GLU A 250 22.24 -7.33 20.98
N LYS A 251 21.05 -7.79 20.58
CA LYS A 251 20.86 -8.52 19.31
C LYS A 251 20.63 -7.57 18.14
N ALA A 252 19.99 -6.43 18.39
CA ALA A 252 19.70 -5.42 17.38
C ALA A 252 20.92 -4.57 17.01
N LEU A 253 21.77 -4.25 18.01
CA LEU A 253 22.92 -3.36 17.85
C LEU A 253 23.87 -3.73 16.70
N PRO A 254 24.28 -5.01 16.51
CA PRO A 254 25.20 -5.38 15.42
C PRO A 254 24.69 -5.00 14.04
N TYR A 255 23.37 -5.07 13.81
CA TYR A 255 22.78 -4.65 12.54
C TYR A 255 22.94 -3.14 12.34
N PHE A 256 22.37 -2.33 13.24
CA PHE A 256 22.38 -0.87 13.09
C PHE A 256 23.78 -0.26 13.10
N ALA A 257 24.71 -0.83 13.88
CA ALA A 257 26.09 -0.37 13.93
C ALA A 257 26.92 -0.74 12.69
N SER A 258 26.46 -1.73 11.89
CA SER A 258 27.17 -2.20 10.68
C SER A 258 26.78 -1.46 9.40
N LEU A 259 25.74 -0.63 9.44
CA LEU A 259 25.23 0.05 8.25
C LEU A 259 26.24 1.08 7.74
N PRO A 260 26.65 1.00 6.46
CA PRO A 260 27.68 1.91 5.92
C PRO A 260 27.16 3.34 5.71
N ARG A 261 25.85 3.48 5.51
CA ARG A 261 25.14 4.75 5.30
C ARG A 261 23.78 4.67 6.00
N PRO A 262 23.74 4.80 7.34
CA PRO A 262 22.50 4.68 8.08
C PRO A 262 21.58 5.86 7.76
N GLY A 263 20.28 5.58 7.60
CA GLY A 263 19.24 6.61 7.50
C GLY A 263 18.87 7.18 8.87
N PHE A 264 17.95 8.16 8.89
CA PHE A 264 17.44 8.74 10.14
C PHE A 264 16.90 7.67 11.11
N LEU A 265 16.03 6.77 10.63
CA LEU A 265 15.43 5.74 11.47
C LEU A 265 16.46 4.72 11.98
N ASP A 266 17.50 4.43 11.20
CA ASP A 266 18.59 3.54 11.62
C ASP A 266 19.38 4.15 12.77
N LEU A 267 19.73 5.45 12.65
CA LEU A 267 20.43 6.19 13.70
C LEU A 267 19.56 6.37 14.96
N HIS A 268 18.26 6.61 14.79
CA HIS A 268 17.31 6.65 15.89
C HIS A 268 17.29 5.32 16.66
N LYS A 269 17.21 4.18 15.95
CA LYS A 269 17.25 2.85 16.57
C LYS A 269 18.61 2.52 17.18
N LEU A 270 19.70 2.95 16.54
CA LEU A 270 21.06 2.83 17.07
C LEU A 270 21.22 3.59 18.39
N ALA A 271 20.70 4.82 18.46
CA ALA A 271 20.71 5.62 19.67
C ALA A 271 19.95 4.91 20.81
N ILE A 272 18.78 4.35 20.53
CA ILE A 272 17.99 3.59 21.51
C ILE A 272 18.70 2.29 21.93
N CYS A 273 19.35 1.58 21.02
CA CYS A 273 20.16 0.40 21.38
C CYS A 273 21.23 0.78 22.40
N HIS A 274 22.00 1.84 22.12
CA HIS A 274 23.03 2.34 23.04
C HIS A 274 22.44 2.87 24.35
N GLU A 275 21.30 3.56 24.30
CA GLU A 275 20.58 4.04 25.47
C GLU A 275 20.23 2.87 26.42
N GLN A 276 19.56 1.83 25.91
CA GLN A 276 19.15 0.68 26.71
C GLN A 276 20.33 -0.13 27.26
N LEU A 277 21.48 -0.10 26.57
CA LEU A 277 22.72 -0.74 27.03
C LEU A 277 23.55 0.13 27.98
N GLY A 278 23.13 1.37 28.27
CA GLY A 278 23.88 2.30 29.12
C GLY A 278 25.09 2.97 28.45
N HIS A 279 25.24 2.83 27.13
CA HIS A 279 26.29 3.42 26.32
C HIS A 279 25.98 4.89 25.97
N ARG A 280 25.93 5.75 26.99
CA ARG A 280 25.43 7.14 26.89
C ARG A 280 26.13 7.97 25.80
N GLU A 281 27.45 7.93 25.73
CA GLU A 281 28.21 8.74 24.75
C GLU A 281 27.94 8.31 23.31
N GLN A 282 27.85 7.00 23.08
CA GLN A 282 27.51 6.44 21.77
C GLN A 282 26.08 6.75 21.38
N ALA A 283 25.13 6.71 22.34
CA ALA A 283 23.75 7.09 22.11
C ALA A 283 23.63 8.57 21.70
N LEU A 284 24.30 9.48 22.41
CA LEU A 284 24.34 10.90 22.06
C LEU A 284 25.02 11.15 20.69
N THR A 285 26.06 10.38 20.38
CA THR A 285 26.72 10.44 19.07
C THR A 285 25.76 10.07 17.94
N ALA A 286 24.99 8.99 18.10
CA ALA A 286 23.97 8.58 17.13
C ALA A 286 22.85 9.62 17.01
N VAL A 287 22.44 10.24 18.12
CA VAL A 287 21.48 11.36 18.11
C VAL A 287 22.01 12.53 17.28
N GLN A 288 23.23 12.98 17.54
CA GLN A 288 23.86 14.09 16.80
C GLN A 288 24.00 13.81 15.30
N GLN A 289 24.27 12.56 14.92
CA GLN A 289 24.32 12.16 13.52
C GLN A 289 22.93 12.21 12.86
N ALA A 290 21.86 11.91 13.60
CA ALA A 290 20.49 11.89 13.08
C ALA A 290 19.87 13.29 12.95
N GLU A 291 20.28 14.26 13.78
CA GLU A 291 19.76 15.64 13.79
C GLU A 291 19.68 16.31 12.41
N PRO A 292 20.74 16.36 11.59
CA PRO A 292 20.67 17.01 10.27
C PRO A 292 19.77 16.27 9.28
N MET A 293 19.37 15.03 9.58
CA MET A 293 18.50 14.21 8.75
C MET A 293 17.01 14.34 9.13
N ALA A 294 16.71 14.93 10.30
CA ALA A 294 15.36 15.10 10.80
C ALA A 294 14.64 16.24 10.07
N SER A 295 14.06 15.91 8.93
CA SER A 295 13.37 16.81 8.01
C SER A 295 11.94 17.14 8.45
N GLY A 296 11.28 16.20 9.14
CA GLY A 296 9.89 16.32 9.60
C GLY A 296 9.75 16.61 11.10
N GLU A 297 8.62 17.22 11.47
CA GLU A 297 8.25 17.46 12.87
C GLU A 297 8.28 16.17 13.71
N MET A 298 7.84 15.05 13.12
CA MET A 298 7.80 13.77 13.79
C MET A 298 9.20 13.21 14.09
N GLU A 299 10.11 13.30 13.12
CA GLU A 299 11.50 12.85 13.26
C GLU A 299 12.21 13.61 14.37
N GLN A 300 12.03 14.94 14.40
CA GLN A 300 12.59 15.81 15.44
C GLN A 300 12.06 15.45 16.83
N ARG A 301 10.77 15.15 16.96
CA ARG A 301 10.13 14.75 18.23
C ARG A 301 10.64 13.40 18.73
N MET A 302 10.70 12.38 17.87
CA MET A 302 11.24 11.07 18.24
C MET A 302 12.67 11.21 18.76
N LEU A 303 13.49 11.98 18.05
CA LEU A 303 14.88 12.21 18.42
C LEU A 303 15.04 13.02 19.72
N ALA A 304 14.20 14.04 19.92
CA ALA A 304 14.17 14.84 21.14
C ALA A 304 13.84 14.00 22.36
N LEU A 305 12.93 13.02 22.24
CA LEU A 305 12.62 12.11 23.34
C LEU A 305 13.82 11.23 23.73
N VAL A 306 14.60 10.74 22.75
CA VAL A 306 15.83 9.98 23.03
C VAL A 306 16.85 10.87 23.74
N ARG A 307 17.09 12.08 23.21
CA ARG A 307 17.98 13.06 23.84
C ARG A 307 17.56 13.38 25.27
N TYR A 308 16.27 13.63 25.51
CA TYR A 308 15.74 13.98 26.83
C TYR A 308 16.07 12.91 27.88
N ARG A 309 15.85 11.64 27.53
CA ARG A 309 16.15 10.50 28.43
C ARG A 309 17.65 10.36 28.69
N LEU A 310 18.47 10.63 27.67
CA LEU A 310 19.91 10.65 27.84
C LEU A 310 20.32 11.81 28.75
N GLU A 311 19.78 13.02 28.61
CA GLU A 311 20.26 14.20 29.32
C GLU A 311 19.72 14.33 30.77
N HIS A 312 18.56 13.75 31.07
CA HIS A 312 17.86 13.92 32.33
C HIS A 312 17.65 12.57 33.06
N PRO A 313 18.42 12.25 34.12
CA PRO A 313 18.31 10.96 34.83
C PRO A 313 16.93 10.67 35.42
N ASP A 314 16.19 11.69 35.87
CA ASP A 314 14.86 11.57 36.49
C ASP A 314 13.71 11.91 35.52
N TYR A 315 13.93 11.76 34.21
CA TYR A 315 12.96 12.14 33.17
C TYR A 315 11.55 11.55 33.37
N LEU A 316 11.42 10.38 34.01
CA LEU A 316 10.13 9.72 34.24
C LEU A 316 9.20 10.53 35.15
N HIS A 317 9.74 11.43 35.97
CA HIS A 317 8.98 12.30 36.87
C HIS A 317 8.95 13.76 36.40
N ASP A 318 9.39 14.02 35.17
CA ASP A 318 9.37 15.34 34.56
C ASP A 318 8.11 15.50 33.67
N ASP A 319 7.28 16.49 34.01
CA ASP A 319 6.05 16.81 33.27
C ASP A 319 6.34 17.26 31.83
N THR A 320 7.51 17.85 31.58
CA THR A 320 7.93 18.28 30.24
C THR A 320 8.15 17.07 29.34
N TYR A 321 8.86 16.06 29.84
CA TYR A 321 9.06 14.80 29.14
C TYR A 321 7.72 14.10 28.90
N GLY A 322 6.88 14.01 29.94
CA GLY A 322 5.55 13.39 29.83
C GLY A 322 4.69 14.03 28.74
N THR A 323 4.65 15.36 28.69
CA THR A 323 3.89 16.10 27.68
C THR A 323 4.41 15.82 26.27
N GLN A 324 5.73 15.87 26.08
CA GLN A 324 6.36 15.58 24.77
C GLN A 324 6.14 14.13 24.33
N LEU A 325 6.25 13.18 25.27
CA LEU A 325 6.09 11.75 25.01
C LEU A 325 4.66 11.44 24.57
N LEU A 326 3.66 11.95 25.30
CA LEU A 326 2.26 11.66 25.00
C LEU A 326 1.79 12.32 23.69
N ASP A 327 2.22 13.56 23.41
CA ASP A 327 1.93 14.23 22.13
C ASP A 327 2.61 13.51 20.95
N CYS A 328 3.88 13.11 21.12
CA CYS A 328 4.58 12.29 20.13
C CYS A 328 3.86 10.97 19.85
N PHE A 329 3.46 10.25 20.91
CA PHE A 329 2.77 8.97 20.80
C PHE A 329 1.41 9.11 20.11
N GLN A 330 0.61 10.12 20.46
CA GLN A 330 -0.68 10.36 19.84
C GLN A 330 -0.54 10.66 18.34
N ARG A 331 0.45 11.49 17.96
CA ARG A 331 0.70 11.79 16.54
C ARG A 331 1.13 10.58 15.75
N LEU A 332 2.02 9.75 16.30
CA LEU A 332 2.41 8.49 15.66
C LEU A 332 1.19 7.60 15.41
N ARG A 333 0.27 7.53 16.38
CA ARG A 333 -0.98 6.77 16.26
C ARG A 333 -1.88 7.29 15.15
N ASP A 334 -1.97 8.61 14.98
CA ASP A 334 -2.90 9.23 14.03
C ASP A 334 -2.35 9.30 12.61
N THR A 335 -1.02 9.23 12.43
CA THR A 335 -0.38 9.55 11.12
C THR A 335 0.55 8.47 10.57
N TYR A 336 1.01 7.52 11.39
CA TYR A 336 1.96 6.48 10.96
C TYR A 336 1.35 5.08 11.09
N PRO A 337 1.89 4.09 10.35
CA PRO A 337 1.54 2.70 10.55
C PRO A 337 1.70 2.28 12.01
N MET A 338 0.81 1.41 12.47
CA MET A 338 0.68 1.01 13.88
C MET A 338 2.00 0.54 14.53
N GLY A 339 2.91 -0.07 13.77
CA GLY A 339 4.24 -0.48 14.24
C GLY A 339 5.04 0.66 14.89
N PHE A 340 4.96 1.90 14.39
CA PHE A 340 5.63 3.06 15.01
C PHE A 340 5.07 3.37 16.40
N THR A 341 3.76 3.29 16.55
CA THR A 341 3.08 3.51 17.83
C THR A 341 3.44 2.40 18.81
N ARG A 342 3.41 1.13 18.36
CA ARG A 342 3.78 -0.03 19.18
C ARG A 342 5.23 0.05 19.64
N PHE A 343 6.15 0.47 18.78
CA PHE A 343 7.56 0.67 19.14
C PHE A 343 7.71 1.63 20.33
N HIS A 344 6.93 2.72 20.37
CA HIS A 344 7.04 3.74 21.41
C HIS A 344 6.20 3.47 22.68
N LEU A 345 5.33 2.46 22.64
CA LEU A 345 4.44 2.09 23.75
C LEU A 345 5.16 1.82 25.08
N PRO A 346 6.34 1.14 25.14
CA PRO A 346 6.99 0.83 26.41
C PRO A 346 7.32 2.08 27.24
N TRP A 347 7.74 3.18 26.61
CA TRP A 347 8.05 4.43 27.32
C TRP A 347 6.80 5.11 27.87
N VAL A 348 5.67 5.08 27.15
CA VAL A 348 4.39 5.61 27.64
C VAL A 348 3.91 4.81 28.85
N LEU A 349 3.99 3.48 28.79
CA LEU A 349 3.65 2.62 29.92
C LEU A 349 4.56 2.86 31.12
N ALA A 350 5.86 3.04 30.90
CA ALA A 350 6.82 3.35 31.96
C ALA A 350 6.49 4.69 32.63
N TRP A 351 6.19 5.73 31.84
CA TRP A 351 5.82 7.06 32.35
C TRP A 351 4.51 7.02 33.15
N TYR A 352 3.46 6.36 32.64
CA TYR A 352 2.20 6.22 33.38
C TYR A 352 2.39 5.47 34.71
N LYS A 353 3.17 4.38 34.71
CA LYS A 353 3.46 3.62 35.93
C LYS A 353 4.24 4.46 36.95
N ALA A 354 5.28 5.16 36.51
CA ALA A 354 6.08 6.04 37.37
C ALA A 354 5.24 7.15 38.02
N ASN A 355 4.25 7.69 37.29
CA ASN A 355 3.38 8.76 37.76
C ASN A 355 2.05 8.27 38.36
N ARG A 356 1.97 6.98 38.73
CA ARG A 356 0.81 6.35 39.39
C ARG A 356 -0.50 6.46 38.57
N GLN A 357 -0.39 6.62 37.26
CA GLN A 357 -1.50 6.68 36.31
C GLN A 357 -1.85 5.27 35.80
N TYR A 358 -2.07 4.32 36.72
CA TYR A 358 -2.29 2.91 36.38
C TYR A 358 -3.55 2.68 35.53
N ARG A 359 -4.59 3.50 35.72
CA ARG A 359 -5.82 3.40 34.93
C ARG A 359 -5.57 3.68 33.45
N GLN A 360 -4.73 4.67 33.15
CA GLN A 360 -4.32 5.02 31.80
C GLN A 360 -3.45 3.92 31.19
N ALA A 361 -2.49 3.38 31.96
CA ALA A 361 -1.68 2.24 31.51
C ALA A 361 -2.52 1.00 31.21
N CYS A 362 -3.51 0.67 32.04
CA CYS A 362 -4.41 -0.47 31.81
C CYS A 362 -5.26 -0.29 30.55
N ARG A 363 -5.87 0.88 30.33
CA ARG A 363 -6.62 1.16 29.09
C ARG A 363 -5.73 1.01 27.87
N LEU A 364 -4.51 1.53 27.93
CA LEU A 364 -3.57 1.43 26.82
C LEU A 364 -3.18 -0.03 26.56
N LEU A 365 -3.04 -0.87 27.58
CA LEU A 365 -2.81 -2.31 27.41
C LEU A 365 -4.03 -3.07 26.87
N GLU A 366 -5.25 -2.60 27.10
CA GLU A 366 -6.46 -3.17 26.47
C GLU A 366 -6.50 -2.88 24.97
N GLU A 367 -6.02 -1.69 24.57
CA GLU A 367 -5.91 -1.29 23.15
C GLU A 367 -4.70 -1.95 22.46
N PHE A 368 -3.63 -2.21 23.20
CA PHE A 368 -2.43 -2.88 22.74
C PHE A 368 -2.21 -4.16 23.55
N PRO A 369 -3.05 -5.19 23.36
CA PRO A 369 -2.93 -6.42 24.12
C PRO A 369 -1.55 -7.04 23.87
N ALA A 370 -0.68 -6.93 24.88
CA ALA A 370 0.48 -7.78 25.02
C ALA A 370 -0.05 -9.19 25.31
N LYS A 371 0.41 -10.16 24.52
CA LYS A 371 0.09 -11.57 24.77
C LYS A 371 1.15 -12.18 25.68
#